data_AF-A0A1F1A6A7-F1
#
_entry.id   AF-A0A1F1A6A7-F1
#
_cell.length_a   1.000
_cell.length_b   1.000
_cell.length_c   1.000
_cell.angle_alpha   90.00
_cell.angle_beta   90.00
_cell.angle_gamma   90.00
#
_symmetry.space_group_name_H-M   'P 1'
#
loop_
_entity.id
_entity.type
_entity.pdbx_description
1 polymer ?
#
loop_
_entity_poly.entity_id
_entity_poly.type
_entity_poly.pdbx_seq_one_letter_code
_entity_poly.pdbx_strand_id
1 'polypeptide(L)'
;MKNVKRIMLGIVAIFAVVLLVACGAKSDNGTYKMETNINQLMGQDSESEVSKDAKVTIELTIKDSKGELNIIQKIAGKEVPIKLDLKVDQKKKSLKRSYGDMELKYNIKGDELTFDLSKLSSSDQANLLFLKNAKLKRTK
;
A
#
# COMPACT_ATOMS: atom_id res chain seq x y z
N MET A 1 -0.28 57.31 -25.85
CA MET A 1 -0.78 55.93 -25.66
C MET A 1 0.37 54.98 -25.92
N LYS A 2 1.22 54.75 -24.91
CA LYS A 2 1.19 53.64 -23.93
C LYS A 2 2.17 52.55 -24.35
N ASN A 3 3.37 52.69 -23.80
CA ASN A 3 4.58 51.89 -23.97
C ASN A 3 4.42 50.50 -23.32
N VAL A 4 3.48 49.68 -23.81
CA VAL A 4 3.15 48.35 -23.25
C VAL A 4 3.59 47.25 -24.21
N LYS A 5 4.87 47.24 -24.61
CA LYS A 5 5.40 46.13 -25.45
C LYS A 5 6.73 45.55 -24.99
N ARG A 6 7.26 45.93 -23.82
CA ARG A 6 8.59 45.46 -23.37
C ARG A 6 8.65 44.72 -22.03
N ILE A 7 7.52 44.53 -21.34
CA ILE A 7 7.48 43.89 -20.01
C ILE A 7 7.02 42.41 -20.07
N MET A 8 6.58 41.92 -21.23
CA MET A 8 6.07 40.54 -21.38
C MET A 8 7.13 39.47 -21.65
N LEU A 9 8.42 39.82 -21.64
CA LEU A 9 9.51 38.86 -21.94
C LEU A 9 10.48 38.62 -20.79
N GLY A 10 10.19 39.11 -19.58
CA GLY A 10 11.09 39.03 -18.42
C GLY A 10 10.57 38.24 -17.21
N ILE A 11 9.34 37.72 -17.22
CA ILE A 11 8.70 37.13 -16.02
C ILE A 11 8.39 35.63 -16.18
N VAL A 12 8.50 35.04 -17.37
CA VAL A 12 8.16 33.62 -17.61
C VAL A 12 9.34 32.66 -17.41
N ALA A 13 10.49 33.15 -16.91
CA ALA A 13 11.69 32.33 -16.69
C ALA A 13 12.02 32.04 -15.21
N ILE A 14 11.12 32.36 -14.27
CA ILE A 14 11.38 32.15 -12.82
C ILE A 14 10.44 31.10 -12.19
N PHE A 15 9.39 30.65 -12.89
CA PHE A 15 8.47 29.62 -12.38
C PHE A 15 8.75 28.18 -12.84
N ALA A 16 9.94 27.92 -13.41
CA ALA A 16 10.34 26.56 -13.80
C ALA A 16 11.39 25.91 -12.87
N VAL A 17 11.92 26.63 -11.86
CA VAL A 17 13.04 26.15 -11.03
C VAL A 17 12.67 25.86 -9.56
N VAL A 18 11.40 25.98 -9.17
CA VAL A 18 10.94 25.56 -7.81
C VAL A 18 10.31 24.16 -7.79
N LEU A 19 10.18 23.48 -8.93
CA LEU A 19 9.72 22.08 -9.01
C LEU A 19 10.85 21.04 -9.14
N LEU A 20 12.10 21.44 -8.92
CA LEU A 20 13.25 20.52 -8.90
C LEU A 20 13.66 20.06 -7.49
N VAL A 21 12.79 20.28 -6.49
CA VAL A 21 12.96 19.71 -5.14
C VAL A 21 12.06 18.48 -4.97
N ALA A 22 12.38 17.43 -5.72
CA ALA A 22 12.00 16.06 -5.36
C ALA A 22 13.04 15.05 -5.87
N CYS A 23 14.31 15.43 -5.91
CA CYS A 23 15.38 14.43 -5.93
C CYS A 23 15.47 13.87 -4.50
N GLY A 24 14.92 12.67 -4.28
CA GLY A 24 15.26 11.87 -3.09
C GLY A 24 14.13 11.09 -2.40
N ALA A 25 12.86 11.29 -2.75
CA ALA A 25 11.82 10.38 -2.24
C ALA A 25 11.95 9.05 -3.00
N LYS A 26 12.66 8.07 -2.39
CA LYS A 26 12.62 6.68 -2.85
C LYS A 26 11.14 6.31 -2.94
N SER A 27 10.65 6.15 -4.16
CA SER A 27 9.25 5.86 -4.38
C SER A 27 8.89 4.56 -3.64
N ASP A 28 7.68 4.54 -3.08
CA ASP A 28 7.12 3.34 -2.49
C ASP A 28 6.77 2.30 -3.58
N ASN A 29 6.96 2.62 -4.87
CA ASN A 29 6.78 1.71 -6.00
C ASN A 29 7.50 0.38 -5.78
N GLY A 30 6.79 -0.69 -6.10
CA GLY A 30 7.27 -2.06 -5.97
C GLY A 30 6.15 -3.02 -5.58
N THR A 31 6.48 -4.30 -5.60
CA THR A 31 5.61 -5.36 -5.12
C THR A 31 6.12 -5.82 -3.77
N TYR A 32 5.22 -5.92 -2.81
CA TYR A 32 5.48 -6.37 -1.45
C TYR A 32 4.69 -7.64 -1.23
N LYS A 33 5.34 -8.69 -0.75
CA LYS A 33 4.73 -10.00 -0.63
C LYS A 33 5.07 -10.66 0.70
N MET A 34 4.10 -11.40 1.23
CA MET A 34 4.33 -12.41 2.26
C MET A 34 3.59 -13.69 1.91
N GLU A 35 4.15 -14.82 2.32
CA GLU A 35 3.49 -16.12 2.35
C GLU A 35 3.63 -16.67 3.77
N THR A 36 2.54 -17.14 4.36
CA THR A 36 2.52 -17.69 5.72
C THR A 36 1.38 -18.69 5.88
N ASN A 37 1.36 -19.40 7.00
CA ASN A 37 0.20 -20.20 7.39
C ASN A 37 -0.88 -19.31 8.00
N ILE A 38 -2.15 -19.69 7.84
CA ILE A 38 -3.27 -18.87 8.34
C ILE A 38 -3.20 -18.66 9.86
N ASN A 39 -2.76 -19.66 10.63
CA ASN A 39 -2.62 -19.58 12.08
C ASN A 39 -1.58 -18.53 12.49
N GLN A 40 -0.43 -18.53 11.81
CA GLN A 40 0.63 -17.54 12.05
C GLN A 40 0.15 -16.12 11.74
N LEU A 41 -0.62 -15.94 10.65
CA LEU A 41 -1.24 -14.65 10.34
C LEU A 41 -2.23 -14.22 11.44
N MET A 42 -3.00 -15.15 12.00
CA MET A 42 -3.92 -14.89 13.11
C MET A 42 -3.23 -14.73 14.47
N GLY A 43 -1.91 -14.95 14.57
CA GLY A 43 -1.17 -14.94 15.83
C GLY A 43 -1.51 -16.10 16.76
N GLN A 44 -1.89 -17.25 16.20
CA GLN A 44 -2.14 -18.49 16.93
C GLN A 44 -0.91 -19.39 16.89
N ASP A 45 -0.45 -19.83 18.06
CA ASP A 45 0.73 -20.69 18.22
C ASP A 45 0.43 -22.18 17.94
N SER A 46 -0.85 -22.58 17.91
CA SER A 46 -1.26 -23.97 17.77
C SER A 46 -1.62 -24.31 16.32
N GLU A 47 -0.85 -25.22 15.72
CA GLU A 47 -1.24 -25.86 14.45
C GLU A 47 -2.38 -26.86 14.70
N SER A 48 -3.62 -26.49 14.34
CA SER A 48 -4.66 -27.51 14.20
C SER A 48 -4.34 -28.37 12.97
N GLU A 49 -4.59 -29.69 13.03
CA GLU A 49 -4.39 -30.59 11.87
C GLU A 49 -5.14 -30.11 10.62
N VAL A 50 -6.28 -29.41 10.82
CA VAL A 50 -7.13 -28.85 9.77
C VAL A 50 -6.49 -27.65 9.06
N SER A 51 -5.63 -26.89 9.75
CA SER A 51 -5.02 -25.65 9.22
C SER A 51 -3.53 -25.76 8.92
N LYS A 52 -2.89 -26.91 9.14
CA LYS A 52 -1.45 -27.12 8.83
C LYS A 52 -1.11 -26.85 7.36
N ASP A 53 -2.04 -27.16 6.46
CA ASP A 53 -1.87 -27.00 5.01
C ASP A 53 -2.53 -25.71 4.48
N ALA A 54 -3.13 -24.90 5.37
CA ALA A 54 -3.82 -23.68 5.01
C ALA A 54 -2.83 -22.51 4.92
N LYS A 55 -2.51 -22.12 3.69
CA LYS A 55 -1.59 -21.01 3.41
C LYS A 55 -2.33 -19.76 2.98
N VAL A 56 -1.71 -18.63 3.26
CA VAL A 56 -2.15 -17.33 2.76
C VAL A 56 -0.96 -16.60 2.16
N THR A 57 -1.15 -16.10 0.95
CA THR A 57 -0.23 -15.18 0.29
C THR A 57 -0.90 -13.82 0.21
N ILE A 58 -0.21 -12.78 0.69
CA ILE A 58 -0.67 -11.40 0.58
C ILE A 58 0.37 -10.65 -0.25
N GLU A 59 -0.08 -10.04 -1.32
CA GLU A 59 0.73 -9.27 -2.25
C GLU A 59 0.12 -7.89 -2.44
N LEU A 60 0.91 -6.84 -2.22
CA LEU A 60 0.55 -5.46 -2.49
C LEU A 60 1.52 -4.90 -3.53
N THR A 61 1.01 -4.57 -4.70
CA THR A 61 1.78 -3.84 -5.71
C THR A 61 1.42 -2.36 -5.62
N ILE A 62 2.42 -1.49 -5.50
CA ILE A 62 2.28 -0.03 -5.56
C ILE A 62 2.95 0.45 -6.84
N LYS A 63 2.20 1.24 -7.62
CA LYS A 63 2.69 1.92 -8.82
C LYS A 63 2.10 3.32 -8.89
N ASP A 64 2.92 4.29 -8.53
CA ASP A 64 2.57 5.71 -8.46
C ASP A 64 1.35 5.94 -7.56
N SER A 65 0.23 6.37 -8.13
CA SER A 65 -1.03 6.57 -7.39
C SER A 65 -1.98 5.37 -7.41
N LYS A 66 -1.53 4.23 -7.94
CA LYS A 66 -2.31 3.00 -8.06
C LYS A 66 -1.71 1.90 -7.19
N GLY A 67 -2.58 1.04 -6.67
CA GLY A 67 -2.19 -0.15 -5.97
C GLY A 67 -3.10 -1.32 -6.30
N GLU A 68 -2.58 -2.53 -6.19
CA GLU A 68 -3.34 -3.78 -6.30
C GLU A 68 -3.00 -4.63 -5.09
N LEU A 69 -4.02 -4.98 -4.30
CA LEU A 69 -3.91 -5.95 -3.22
C LEU A 69 -4.47 -7.28 -3.72
N ASN A 70 -3.63 -8.31 -3.71
CA ASN A 70 -3.97 -9.68 -4.05
C ASN A 70 -3.77 -10.58 -2.82
N ILE A 71 -4.85 -11.21 -2.37
CA ILE A 71 -4.83 -12.18 -1.26
C ILE A 71 -5.20 -13.53 -1.82
N ILE A 72 -4.28 -14.49 -1.77
CA ILE A 72 -4.51 -15.85 -2.22
C ILE A 72 -4.58 -16.74 -0.98
N GLN A 73 -5.76 -17.30 -0.73
CA GLN A 73 -5.96 -18.31 0.31
C GLN A 73 -5.88 -19.70 -0.32
N LYS A 74 -5.02 -20.55 0.22
CA LYS A 74 -4.89 -21.95 -0.21
C LYS A 74 -5.36 -22.86 0.90
N ILE A 75 -6.48 -23.53 0.69
CA ILE A 75 -7.10 -24.44 1.67
C ILE A 75 -7.36 -25.78 0.96
N ALA A 76 -6.86 -26.88 1.53
CA ALA A 76 -7.00 -28.23 0.96
C ALA A 76 -6.62 -28.30 -0.54
N GLY A 77 -5.53 -27.62 -0.91
CA GLY A 77 -5.03 -27.59 -2.30
C GLY A 77 -5.77 -26.67 -3.27
N LYS A 78 -6.89 -26.06 -2.86
CA LYS A 78 -7.64 -25.10 -3.68
C LYS A 78 -7.23 -23.67 -3.38
N GLU A 79 -7.00 -22.87 -4.41
CA GLU A 79 -6.65 -21.46 -4.31
C GLU A 79 -7.88 -20.58 -4.54
N VAL A 80 -8.09 -19.62 -3.64
CA VAL A 80 -9.17 -18.63 -3.71
C VAL A 80 -8.53 -17.24 -3.73
N PRO A 81 -8.33 -16.64 -4.91
CA PRO A 81 -7.75 -15.31 -5.04
C PRO A 81 -8.79 -14.21 -4.77
N ILE A 82 -8.40 -13.19 -4.05
CA ILE A 82 -9.16 -11.97 -3.81
C ILE A 82 -8.30 -10.81 -4.29
N LYS A 83 -8.76 -10.10 -5.31
CA LYS A 83 -8.08 -8.93 -5.86
C LYS A 83 -8.84 -7.66 -5.54
N LEU A 84 -8.11 -6.62 -5.21
CA LEU A 84 -8.66 -5.32 -4.86
C LEU A 84 -7.79 -4.21 -5.44
N ASP A 85 -8.39 -3.40 -6.29
CA ASP A 85 -7.78 -2.17 -6.79
C ASP A 85 -7.84 -1.06 -5.74
N LEU A 86 -6.72 -0.38 -5.59
CA LEU A 86 -6.49 0.66 -4.59
C LEU A 86 -5.98 1.95 -5.25
N LYS A 87 -6.40 3.08 -4.69
CA LYS A 87 -5.76 4.37 -4.86
C LYS A 87 -4.69 4.53 -3.79
N VAL A 88 -3.51 4.99 -4.18
CA VAL A 88 -2.34 5.15 -3.29
C VAL A 88 -1.96 6.61 -3.18
N ASP A 89 -1.77 7.08 -1.95
CA ASP A 89 -1.10 8.34 -1.65
C ASP A 89 0.24 8.02 -0.97
N GLN A 90 1.33 8.00 -1.76
CA GLN A 90 2.66 7.65 -1.24
C GLN A 90 3.20 8.68 -0.25
N LYS A 91 2.76 9.95 -0.36
CA LYS A 91 3.18 11.01 0.56
C LYS A 91 2.52 10.84 1.92
N LYS A 92 1.23 10.48 1.94
CA LYS A 92 0.46 10.22 3.18
C LYS A 92 0.52 8.76 3.64
N LYS A 93 1.26 7.91 2.92
CA LYS A 93 1.34 6.47 3.06
C LYS A 93 -0.01 5.82 3.32
N SER A 94 -0.92 6.00 2.37
CA SER A 94 -2.27 5.47 2.48
C SER A 94 -2.80 4.77 1.24
N LEU A 95 -3.71 3.83 1.50
CA LEU A 95 -4.43 3.01 0.55
C LEU A 95 -5.93 3.29 0.72
N LYS A 96 -6.61 3.58 -0.38
CA LYS A 96 -8.07 3.71 -0.43
C LYS A 96 -8.63 2.75 -1.45
N ARG A 97 -9.77 2.15 -1.16
CA ARG A 97 -10.53 1.40 -2.17
C ARG A 97 -11.11 2.37 -3.20
N SER A 98 -11.52 1.85 -4.35
CA SER A 98 -12.27 2.63 -5.33
C SER A 98 -13.66 3.04 -4.83
N TYR A 99 -14.21 2.33 -3.84
CA TYR A 99 -15.51 2.55 -3.22
C TYR A 99 -15.42 2.62 -1.69
N GLY A 100 -16.26 3.45 -1.08
CA GLY A 100 -16.25 3.71 0.36
C GLY A 100 -15.12 4.66 0.82
N ASP A 101 -15.18 5.06 2.09
CA ASP A 101 -14.30 6.10 2.66
C ASP A 101 -13.14 5.55 3.50
N MET A 102 -13.02 4.23 3.61
CA MET A 102 -11.96 3.58 4.39
C MET A 102 -10.59 3.92 3.80
N GLU A 103 -9.71 4.46 4.65
CA GLU A 103 -8.32 4.77 4.35
C GLU A 103 -7.41 3.94 5.26
N LEU A 104 -6.69 2.97 4.69
CA LEU A 104 -5.72 2.16 5.41
C LEU A 104 -4.33 2.80 5.32
N LYS A 105 -3.67 3.02 6.46
CA LYS A 105 -2.31 3.52 6.50
C LYS A 105 -1.30 2.38 6.39
N TYR A 106 -0.16 2.65 5.76
CA TYR A 106 0.97 1.73 5.71
C TYR A 106 2.27 2.40 6.12
N ASN A 107 3.26 1.60 6.47
CA ASN A 107 4.61 2.04 6.80
C ASN A 107 5.62 1.20 6.04
N ILE A 108 6.76 1.79 5.67
CA ILE A 108 7.88 1.07 5.06
C ILE A 108 9.12 1.29 5.92
N LYS A 109 9.77 0.19 6.32
CA LYS A 109 11.06 0.20 7.02
C LYS A 109 12.02 -0.73 6.25
N GLY A 110 13.02 -0.15 5.60
CA GLY A 110 13.88 -0.89 4.68
C GLY A 110 13.04 -1.46 3.52
N ASP A 111 13.04 -2.79 3.40
CA ASP A 111 12.25 -3.52 2.40
C ASP A 111 10.94 -4.08 2.95
N GLU A 112 10.59 -3.82 4.22
CA GLU A 112 9.37 -4.34 4.83
C GLU A 112 8.25 -3.29 4.83
N LEU A 113 7.05 -3.69 4.41
CA LEU A 113 5.81 -2.92 4.48
C LEU A 113 4.86 -3.54 5.52
N THR A 114 4.33 -2.68 6.39
CA THR A 114 3.34 -3.05 7.42
C THR A 114 2.13 -2.11 7.37
N PHE A 115 1.02 -2.55 7.95
CA PHE A 115 -0.24 -1.79 7.99
C PHE A 115 -0.48 -1.18 9.37
N ASP A 116 -1.01 0.04 9.40
CA ASP A 116 -1.42 0.72 10.62
C ASP A 116 -2.95 0.77 10.69
N LEU A 117 -3.50 -0.04 11.60
CA LEU A 117 -4.94 -0.17 11.85
C LEU A 117 -5.46 0.84 12.87
N SER A 118 -4.60 1.58 13.56
CA SER A 118 -4.97 2.41 14.72
C SER A 118 -5.97 3.54 14.41
N LYS A 119 -6.00 3.98 13.15
CA LYS A 119 -6.87 5.07 12.66
C LYS A 119 -8.21 4.59 12.10
N LEU A 120 -8.44 3.28 12.07
CA LEU A 120 -9.67 2.70 11.56
C LEU A 120 -10.75 2.65 12.65
N SER A 121 -12.02 2.55 12.24
CA SER A 121 -13.14 2.27 13.16
C SER A 121 -12.97 0.91 13.82
N SER A 122 -13.58 0.67 14.99
CA SER A 122 -13.50 -0.65 15.66
C SER A 122 -13.99 -1.80 14.78
N SER A 123 -15.01 -1.56 13.95
CA SER A 123 -15.53 -2.55 13.00
C SER A 123 -14.51 -2.86 11.90
N ASP A 124 -13.90 -1.83 11.31
CA ASP A 124 -12.86 -2.01 10.28
C ASP A 124 -11.59 -2.65 10.85
N GLN A 125 -11.21 -2.30 12.08
CA GLN A 125 -10.08 -2.93 12.78
C GLN A 125 -10.33 -4.43 12.98
N ALA A 126 -11.55 -4.83 13.37
CA ALA A 126 -11.90 -6.24 13.51
C ALA A 126 -11.83 -6.98 12.16
N ASN A 127 -12.35 -6.37 11.09
CA ASN A 127 -12.35 -6.96 9.76
C ASN A 127 -10.94 -7.09 9.14
N LEU A 128 -10.01 -6.22 9.53
CA LEU A 128 -8.64 -6.17 9.01
C LEU A 128 -7.60 -6.67 9.99
N LEU A 129 -8.02 -7.31 11.09
CA LEU A 129 -7.12 -7.76 12.16
C LEU A 129 -5.99 -8.67 11.64
N PHE A 130 -6.26 -9.47 10.61
CA PHE A 130 -5.27 -10.33 9.96
C PHE A 130 -4.07 -9.56 9.38
N LEU A 131 -4.23 -8.27 9.03
CA LEU A 131 -3.15 -7.43 8.54
C LEU A 131 -2.22 -6.93 9.66
N LYS A 132 -2.63 -7.04 10.93
CA LYS A 132 -1.82 -6.59 12.08
C LYS A 132 -0.48 -7.30 12.17
N ASN A 133 -0.46 -8.60 11.85
CA ASN A 133 0.74 -9.43 11.87
C ASN A 133 1.42 -9.52 10.50
N ALA A 134 0.86 -8.86 9.48
CA ALA A 134 1.37 -8.91 8.13
C ALA A 134 2.62 -8.04 7.96
N LYS A 135 3.70 -8.66 7.51
CA LYS A 135 5.00 -8.03 7.21
C LYS A 135 5.40 -8.40 5.80
N LEU A 136 5.04 -7.54 4.84
CA LEU A 136 5.26 -7.83 3.43
C LEU A 136 6.65 -7.36 3.03
N LYS A 137 7.46 -8.25 2.49
CA LYS A 137 8.80 -7.92 2.02
C LYS A 137 8.75 -7.49 0.56
N ARG A 138 9.48 -6.43 0.21
CA ARG A 138 9.65 -5.99 -1.17
C ARG A 138 10.31 -7.11 -1.97
N THR A 139 9.68 -7.48 -3.08
CA THR A 139 10.23 -8.45 -4.02
C THR A 139 11.24 -7.75 -4.92
N LYS A 140 12.35 -8.43 -5.22
CA LYS A 140 13.36 -7.93 -6.15
C LYS A 140 12.92 -8.09 -7.60
#